data_AF-A0AA89AR45-F1
#
_entry.id   AF-A0AA89AR45-F1
#
_cell.length_a   1.000
_cell.length_b   1.000
_cell.length_c   1.000
_cell.angle_alpha   90.00
_cell.angle_beta   90.00
_cell.angle_gamma   90.00
#
_symmetry.space_group_name_H-M   'P 1'
#
loop_
_entity.id
_entity.type
_entity.pdbx_description
1 polymer ?
#
loop_
_entity_poly.entity_id
_entity_poly.type
_entity_poly.pdbx_seq_one_letter_code
_entity_poly.pdbx_strand_id
1 'polypeptide(L)'
;MASRNQYRCICFAMLFILVTIASQATSRSLPEAAMHEKHEQWMARYGRVYKDIAEKNKRFKIFEENVEHIESFNRANQKAYKLSINEFADLTNEEFKTTRNRFKGHECSPATTSFKYENVTAVPSTMDWRKKGAVTPIKDQGQCGCCWAFSAVAAMEGITQLKTGKLISLSEQELVDCDTSGEDQGCEGGLMDNAFDFIQQNHGLSTEANYPYQGNEFQLQEVKLEHQIHNLRNLQLHNYYSL
;
A
#
# COMPACT_ATOMS: atom_id res chain seq x y z
N MET A 1 -0.85 74.98 16.24
CA MET A 1 0.18 73.98 16.60
C MET A 1 -0.43 72.61 16.95
N ALA A 2 -1.57 72.56 17.66
CA ALA A 2 -2.22 71.31 18.07
C ALA A 2 -2.69 70.39 16.91
N SER A 3 -3.36 70.92 15.87
CA SER A 3 -3.87 70.03 14.79
C SER A 3 -2.75 69.41 13.95
N ARG A 4 -1.62 70.10 13.72
CA ARG A 4 -0.44 69.54 13.04
C ARG A 4 0.17 68.36 13.78
N ASN A 5 0.17 68.37 15.11
CA ASN A 5 0.60 67.23 15.92
C ASN A 5 -0.42 66.09 15.89
N GLN A 6 -1.72 66.41 15.87
CA GLN A 6 -2.80 65.42 15.73
C GLN A 6 -2.74 64.69 14.38
N TYR A 7 -2.54 65.40 13.27
CA TYR A 7 -2.36 64.78 11.95
C TYR A 7 -1.10 63.90 11.89
N ARG A 8 0.01 64.33 12.51
CA ARG A 8 1.22 63.50 12.61
C ARG A 8 0.98 62.22 13.40
N CYS A 9 0.28 62.30 14.54
CA CYS A 9 -0.07 61.12 15.33
C CYS A 9 -1.00 60.16 14.56
N ILE A 10 -1.98 60.68 13.82
CA ILE A 10 -2.87 59.86 12.98
C ILE A 10 -2.06 59.19 11.85
N CYS A 11 -1.15 59.90 11.20
CA CYS A 11 -0.28 59.32 10.17
C CYS A 11 0.61 58.20 10.74
N PHE A 12 1.19 58.37 11.93
CA PHE A 12 2.00 57.33 12.58
C PHE A 12 1.16 56.10 12.97
N ALA A 13 -0.05 56.30 13.48
CA ALA A 13 -0.96 55.19 13.78
C ALA A 13 -1.37 54.41 12.52
N MET A 14 -1.69 55.12 11.43
CA MET A 14 -2.02 54.49 10.14
C MET A 14 -0.83 53.72 9.56
N LEU A 15 0.40 54.28 9.62
CA LEU A 15 1.61 53.58 9.20
C LEU A 15 1.87 52.32 10.02
N PHE A 16 1.69 52.37 11.35
CA PHE A 16 1.85 51.21 12.22
C PHE A 16 0.82 50.10 11.91
N ILE A 17 -0.44 50.47 11.64
CA ILE A 17 -1.48 49.52 11.23
C ILE A 17 -1.11 48.87 9.88
N LEU A 18 -0.63 49.65 8.91
CA LEU A 18 -0.22 49.11 7.61
C LEU A 18 0.97 48.14 7.73
N VAL A 19 1.97 48.45 8.56
CA VAL A 19 3.12 47.57 8.80
C VAL A 19 2.68 46.26 9.46
N THR A 20 1.79 46.31 10.45
CA THR A 20 1.29 45.09 11.13
C THR A 20 0.43 44.23 10.21
N ILE A 21 -0.40 44.82 9.33
CA ILE A 21 -1.16 44.10 8.31
C ILE A 21 -0.21 43.44 7.30
N ALA A 22 0.76 44.18 6.78
CA ALA A 22 1.74 43.65 5.82
C ALA A 22 2.58 42.51 6.41
N SER A 23 2.98 42.63 7.68
CA SER A 23 3.76 41.60 8.39
C SER A 23 2.95 40.32 8.57
N GLN A 24 1.68 40.43 8.95
CA GLN A 24 0.78 39.27 9.09
C GLN A 24 0.47 38.60 7.74
N ALA A 25 0.24 39.38 6.69
CA ALA A 25 0.02 38.83 5.34
C ALA A 25 1.25 38.05 4.84
N THR A 26 2.44 38.64 4.99
CA THR A 26 3.71 38.00 4.61
C THR A 26 3.94 36.73 5.42
N SER A 27 3.71 36.77 6.73
CA SER A 27 3.86 35.63 7.63
C SER A 27 2.94 34.45 7.30
N ARG A 28 1.77 34.69 6.69
CA ARG A 28 0.86 33.61 6.23
C ARG A 28 1.28 33.05 4.87
N SER A 29 1.71 33.93 3.96
CA SER A 29 2.12 33.52 2.61
C SER A 29 3.38 32.65 2.57
N LEU A 30 4.30 32.81 3.54
CA LEU A 30 5.56 32.05 3.60
C LEU A 30 5.35 30.55 3.89
N PRO A 31 4.60 30.15 4.95
CA PRO A 31 4.23 28.75 5.17
C PRO A 31 3.46 28.12 4.01
N GLU A 32 2.51 28.85 3.43
CA GLU A 32 1.70 28.39 2.29
C GLU A 32 2.58 28.12 1.06
N ALA A 33 3.47 29.05 0.71
CA ALA A 33 4.43 28.87 -0.40
C ALA A 33 5.37 27.67 -0.16
N ALA A 34 5.85 27.49 1.07
CA ALA A 34 6.69 26.36 1.43
C ALA A 34 5.94 25.01 1.34
N MET A 35 4.66 24.97 1.74
CA MET A 35 3.83 23.76 1.62
C MET A 35 3.57 23.42 0.15
N HIS A 36 3.30 24.43 -0.69
CA HIS A 36 3.19 24.24 -2.13
C HIS A 36 4.48 23.68 -2.75
N GLU A 37 5.64 24.24 -2.42
CA GLU A 37 6.92 23.73 -2.90
C GLU A 37 7.15 22.27 -2.47
N LYS A 38 6.86 21.95 -1.21
CA LYS A 38 6.94 20.59 -0.66
C LYS A 38 6.04 19.62 -1.41
N HIS A 39 4.83 20.03 -1.78
CA HIS A 39 3.90 19.23 -2.59
C HIS A 39 4.42 19.02 -4.02
N GLU A 40 4.95 20.06 -4.68
CA GLU A 40 5.54 19.91 -6.03
C GLU A 40 6.75 18.94 -6.03
N GLN A 41 7.63 19.04 -5.04
CA GLN A 41 8.76 18.11 -4.89
C GLN A 41 8.28 16.68 -4.62
N TRP A 42 7.27 16.52 -3.77
CA TRP A 42 6.67 15.21 -3.50
C TRP A 42 6.01 14.61 -4.74
N MET A 43 5.24 15.40 -5.51
CA MET A 43 4.64 14.93 -6.75
C MET A 43 5.71 14.49 -7.76
N ALA A 44 6.79 15.24 -7.90
CA ALA A 44 7.90 14.87 -8.76
C ALA A 44 8.57 13.56 -8.31
N ARG A 45 8.75 13.38 -7.01
CA ARG A 45 9.33 12.15 -6.42
C ARG A 45 8.49 10.90 -6.68
N TYR A 46 7.16 11.03 -6.61
CA TYR A 46 6.22 9.90 -6.76
C TYR A 46 5.52 9.85 -8.12
N GLY A 47 5.95 10.67 -9.09
CA GLY A 47 5.39 10.70 -10.45
C GLY A 47 3.90 11.05 -10.50
N ARG A 48 3.42 11.91 -9.60
CA ARG A 48 1.99 12.25 -9.50
C ARG A 48 1.58 13.20 -10.63
N VAL A 49 0.54 12.80 -11.35
CA VAL A 49 -0.10 13.59 -12.41
C VAL A 49 -1.61 13.56 -12.18
N TYR A 50 -2.22 14.74 -12.14
CA TYR A 50 -3.66 14.88 -11.91
C TYR A 50 -4.39 15.28 -13.18
N LYS A 51 -5.67 14.89 -13.26
CA LYS A 51 -6.54 15.13 -14.43
C LYS A 51 -6.67 16.61 -14.76
N ASP A 52 -6.83 17.45 -13.74
CA ASP A 52 -7.06 18.88 -13.88
C ASP A 52 -6.60 19.64 -12.62
N ILE A 53 -6.67 20.98 -12.70
CA ILE A 53 -6.27 21.87 -11.61
C ILE A 53 -7.18 21.68 -10.38
N ALA A 54 -8.45 21.35 -10.57
CA ALA A 54 -9.38 21.17 -9.46
C ALA A 54 -9.00 19.92 -8.64
N GLU A 55 -8.68 18.81 -9.30
CA GLU A 55 -8.18 17.60 -8.63
C GLU A 55 -6.82 17.86 -7.98
N LYS A 56 -5.89 18.56 -8.66
CA LYS A 56 -4.61 18.95 -8.05
C LYS A 56 -4.80 19.77 -6.77
N ASN A 57 -5.73 20.72 -6.76
CA ASN A 57 -6.02 21.54 -5.59
C ASN A 57 -6.69 20.73 -4.47
N LYS A 58 -7.56 19.77 -4.80
CA LYS A 58 -8.13 18.83 -3.82
C LYS A 58 -7.04 17.98 -3.18
N ARG A 59 -6.16 17.39 -4.00
CA ARG A 59 -5.04 16.54 -3.56
C ARG A 59 -4.02 17.30 -2.72
N PHE A 60 -3.73 18.55 -3.09
CA PHE A 60 -2.90 19.45 -2.30
C PHE A 60 -3.45 19.67 -0.87
N LYS A 61 -4.76 19.90 -0.72
CA LYS A 61 -5.37 20.06 0.61
C LYS A 61 -5.23 18.80 1.47
N ILE A 62 -5.48 17.63 0.88
CA ILE A 62 -5.31 16.35 1.57
C ILE A 62 -3.84 16.14 1.97
N PHE A 63 -2.91 16.48 1.06
CA PHE A 63 -1.48 16.44 1.34
C PHE A 63 -1.08 17.34 2.50
N GLU A 64 -1.53 18.59 2.50
CA GLU A 64 -1.30 19.54 3.59
C GLU A 64 -1.81 18.99 4.93
N GLU A 65 -3.06 18.54 4.99
CA GLU A 65 -3.66 17.93 6.19
C GLU A 65 -2.85 16.72 6.70
N ASN A 66 -2.41 15.84 5.80
CA ASN A 66 -1.61 14.68 6.15
C ASN A 66 -0.21 15.06 6.63
N VAL A 67 0.44 16.05 6.03
CA VAL A 67 1.75 16.55 6.45
C VAL A 67 1.67 17.18 7.84
N GLU A 68 0.65 18.00 8.10
CA GLU A 68 0.41 18.58 9.43
C GLU A 68 0.16 17.49 10.47
N HIS A 69 -0.61 16.45 10.13
CA HIS A 69 -0.84 15.30 10.99
C HIS A 69 0.48 14.59 11.34
N ILE A 70 1.31 14.30 10.34
CA ILE A 70 2.62 13.66 10.51
C ILE A 70 3.53 14.48 11.43
N GLU A 71 3.62 15.80 11.20
CA GLU A 71 4.48 16.69 11.97
C GLU A 71 4.00 16.84 13.42
N SER A 72 2.68 16.98 13.62
CA SER A 72 2.06 17.05 14.95
C SER A 72 2.29 15.75 15.73
N PHE A 73 2.04 14.61 15.10
CA PHE A 73 2.24 13.28 15.69
C PHE A 73 3.70 13.07 16.13
N ASN A 74 4.65 13.38 15.24
CA ASN A 74 6.07 13.22 15.52
C ASN A 74 6.56 14.20 16.60
N ARG A 75 6.03 15.43 16.63
CA ARG A 75 6.36 16.44 17.66
C ARG A 75 5.86 16.04 19.04
N ALA A 76 4.68 15.42 19.11
CA ALA A 76 4.13 14.95 20.38
C ALA A 76 5.05 13.89 21.05
N ASN A 77 5.76 13.09 20.24
CA ASN A 77 6.74 12.10 20.71
C ASN A 77 6.16 11.13 21.78
N GLN A 78 4.87 10.80 21.65
CA GLN A 78 4.13 9.96 22.61
C GLN A 78 4.11 8.47 22.22
N LYS A 79 4.49 8.14 20.98
CA LYS A 79 4.43 6.79 20.43
C LYS A 79 5.83 6.28 20.11
N ALA A 80 6.01 4.96 20.18
CA ALA A 80 7.27 4.30 19.88
C ALA A 80 7.61 4.25 18.37
N TYR A 81 6.76 4.81 17.52
CA TYR A 81 6.94 4.90 16.07
C TYR A 81 6.80 6.34 15.62
N LYS A 82 7.31 6.61 14.40
CA LYS A 82 7.21 7.90 13.73
C LYS A 82 6.46 7.74 12.43
N LEU A 83 5.78 8.80 12.00
CA LEU A 83 5.17 8.88 10.68
C LEU A 83 6.12 9.58 9.71
N SER A 84 5.99 9.26 8.43
CA SER A 84 6.73 9.93 7.35
C SER A 84 5.80 10.13 6.16
N ILE A 85 6.07 11.19 5.42
CA ILE A 85 5.47 11.38 4.10
C ILE A 85 5.90 10.21 3.21
N ASN A 86 4.93 9.59 2.55
CA ASN A 86 5.12 8.50 1.60
C ASN A 86 4.24 8.76 0.37
N GLU A 87 4.12 7.78 -0.53
CA GLU A 87 3.33 7.91 -1.76
C GLU A 87 1.83 8.15 -1.50
N PHE A 88 1.31 7.84 -0.33
CA PHE A 88 -0.12 7.95 0.00
C PHE A 88 -0.51 9.30 0.61
N ALA A 89 0.42 10.26 0.64
CA ALA A 89 0.22 11.52 1.34
C ALA A 89 -0.92 12.37 0.76
N ASP A 90 -1.37 12.15 -0.48
CA ASP A 90 -2.51 12.84 -1.10
C ASP A 90 -3.84 12.06 -1.04
N LEU A 91 -3.90 11.00 -0.24
CA LEU A 91 -5.11 10.20 -0.02
C LEU A 91 -5.69 10.45 1.36
N THR A 92 -7.01 10.49 1.43
CA THR A 92 -7.72 10.38 2.71
C THR A 92 -7.65 8.94 3.23
N ASN A 93 -7.87 8.74 4.53
CA ASN A 93 -7.93 7.39 5.12
C ASN A 93 -8.98 6.49 4.45
N GLU A 94 -10.12 7.06 4.02
CA GLU A 94 -11.17 6.29 3.37
C GLU A 94 -10.79 5.95 1.91
N GLU A 95 -10.19 6.87 1.15
CA GLU A 95 -9.64 6.55 -0.18
C GLU A 95 -8.55 5.47 -0.09
N PHE A 96 -7.68 5.54 0.94
CA PHE A 96 -6.64 4.53 1.17
C PHE A 96 -7.25 3.15 1.46
N LYS A 97 -8.20 3.05 2.39
CA LYS A 97 -8.83 1.77 2.76
C LYS A 97 -9.64 1.16 1.61
N THR A 98 -10.49 1.97 0.96
CA THR A 98 -11.42 1.48 -0.07
C THR A 98 -10.70 0.95 -1.32
N THR A 99 -9.48 1.41 -1.60
CA THR A 99 -8.72 0.96 -2.77
C THR A 99 -7.71 -0.16 -2.46
N ARG A 100 -7.35 -0.37 -1.19
CA ARG A 100 -6.22 -1.27 -0.83
C ARG A 100 -6.54 -2.29 0.25
N ASN A 101 -7.43 -1.98 1.20
CA ASN A 101 -7.68 -2.82 2.37
C ASN A 101 -9.07 -3.45 2.31
N ARG A 102 -9.26 -4.34 1.34
CA ARG A 102 -10.52 -5.07 1.13
C ARG A 102 -10.48 -6.50 1.67
N PHE A 103 -9.80 -6.71 2.78
CA PHE A 103 -9.89 -7.98 3.51
C PHE A 103 -11.32 -8.18 4.03
N LYS A 104 -11.97 -9.26 3.62
CA LYS A 104 -13.36 -9.56 3.98
C LYS A 104 -13.44 -10.46 5.22
N GLY A 105 -12.78 -10.03 6.30
CA GLY A 105 -12.76 -10.78 7.55
C GLY A 105 -14.18 -11.13 8.01
N HIS A 106 -14.43 -12.42 8.23
CA HIS A 106 -15.61 -12.87 8.96
C HIS A 106 -15.29 -12.89 10.46
N GLU A 107 -16.32 -12.87 11.33
CA GLU A 107 -16.10 -13.11 12.75
C GLU A 107 -15.35 -14.42 12.93
N CYS A 108 -14.24 -14.40 13.69
CA CYS A 108 -13.45 -15.59 13.96
C CYS A 108 -14.36 -16.71 14.42
N SER A 109 -14.57 -17.72 13.56
CA SER A 109 -15.35 -18.88 13.96
C SER A 109 -14.63 -19.54 15.14
N PRO A 110 -15.33 -19.91 16.23
CA PRO A 110 -14.72 -20.64 17.35
C PRO A 110 -14.29 -22.07 16.98
N ALA A 111 -14.42 -22.45 15.70
CA ALA A 111 -13.93 -23.70 15.15
C ALA A 111 -12.44 -23.84 15.50
N THR A 112 -12.19 -24.79 16.40
CA THR A 112 -10.86 -25.12 16.89
C THR A 112 -10.07 -25.67 15.71
N THR A 113 -9.17 -24.86 15.14
CA THR A 113 -8.24 -25.38 14.14
C THR A 113 -7.42 -26.49 14.80
N SER A 114 -7.09 -27.54 14.04
CA SER A 114 -6.24 -28.64 14.51
C SER A 114 -4.78 -28.21 14.73
N PHE A 115 -4.48 -26.91 14.57
CA PHE A 115 -3.15 -26.36 14.77
C PHE A 115 -2.74 -26.51 16.23
N LYS A 116 -2.01 -27.58 16.50
CA LYS A 116 -1.30 -27.80 17.75
C LYS A 116 0.17 -27.53 17.47
N TYR A 117 0.76 -26.61 18.22
CA TYR A 117 2.20 -26.51 18.25
C TYR A 117 2.79 -27.87 18.67
N GLU A 118 3.87 -28.27 18.02
CA GLU A 118 4.69 -29.37 18.54
C GLU A 118 5.14 -29.01 19.96
N ASN A 119 5.49 -29.98 20.81
CA ASN A 119 5.95 -29.71 22.18
C ASN A 119 7.34 -29.04 22.16
N VAL A 120 7.37 -27.76 21.78
CA VAL A 120 8.57 -26.93 21.65
C VAL A 120 8.99 -26.45 23.03
N THR A 121 10.14 -26.94 23.47
CA THR A 121 10.73 -26.60 24.78
C THR A 121 11.55 -25.31 24.76
N ALA A 122 11.94 -24.84 23.58
CA ALA A 122 12.75 -23.62 23.42
C ALA A 122 12.32 -22.82 22.18
N VAL A 123 11.74 -21.64 22.42
CA VAL A 123 11.43 -20.65 21.38
C VAL A 123 12.49 -19.55 21.47
N PRO A 124 13.12 -19.14 20.35
CA PRO A 124 14.11 -18.08 20.38
C PRO A 124 13.47 -16.75 20.77
N SER A 125 14.20 -15.92 21.51
CA SER A 125 13.73 -14.59 21.96
C SER A 125 13.48 -13.62 20.81
N THR A 126 14.05 -13.88 19.63
CA THR A 126 13.81 -13.12 18.41
C THR A 126 13.79 -14.05 17.20
N MET A 127 12.94 -13.75 16.22
CA MET A 127 12.89 -14.44 14.93
C MET A 127 12.73 -13.40 13.82
N ASP A 128 13.53 -13.51 12.77
CA ASP A 128 13.43 -12.67 11.56
C ASP A 128 13.59 -13.55 10.33
N TRP A 129 12.46 -13.89 9.68
CA TRP A 129 12.45 -14.75 8.50
C TRP A 129 13.18 -14.15 7.30
N ARG A 130 13.35 -12.82 7.23
CA ARG A 130 14.16 -12.17 6.19
C ARG A 130 15.62 -12.58 6.32
N LYS A 131 16.15 -12.61 7.54
CA LYS A 131 17.52 -13.09 7.83
C LYS A 131 17.69 -14.59 7.61
N LYS A 132 16.58 -15.33 7.54
CA LYS A 132 16.55 -16.76 7.21
C LYS A 132 16.35 -17.02 5.71
N GLY A 133 16.24 -15.97 4.89
CA GLY A 133 16.02 -16.09 3.45
C GLY A 133 14.63 -16.62 3.08
N ALA A 134 13.64 -16.50 3.96
CA ALA A 134 12.27 -17.00 3.76
C ALA A 134 11.26 -15.89 3.47
N VAL A 135 11.73 -14.76 2.96
CA VAL A 135 10.90 -13.60 2.61
C VAL A 135 11.42 -13.01 1.31
N THR A 136 10.55 -12.89 0.32
CA THR A 136 10.82 -12.25 -0.97
C THR A 136 10.95 -10.72 -0.82
N PRO A 137 11.42 -9.99 -1.85
CA PRO A 137 11.37 -8.52 -1.85
C PRO A 137 9.94 -8.01 -1.63
N ILE A 138 9.83 -6.81 -1.03
CA ILE A 138 8.53 -6.13 -0.85
C ILE A 138 7.91 -5.89 -2.24
N LYS A 139 6.63 -6.23 -2.37
CA LYS A 139 5.80 -6.01 -3.57
C LYS A 139 4.79 -4.89 -3.33
N ASP A 140 4.08 -4.47 -4.38
CA ASP A 140 3.08 -3.39 -4.35
C ASP A 140 1.76 -3.84 -5.03
N GLN A 141 0.66 -3.80 -4.27
CA GLN A 141 -0.68 -4.13 -4.75
C GLN A 141 -1.36 -2.98 -5.53
N GLY A 142 -0.74 -1.80 -5.57
CA GLY A 142 -1.29 -0.65 -6.27
C GLY A 142 -2.66 -0.23 -5.72
N GLN A 143 -3.65 -0.09 -6.61
CA GLN A 143 -5.03 0.32 -6.28
C GLN A 143 -6.03 -0.86 -6.30
N CYS A 144 -5.52 -2.08 -6.26
CA CYS A 144 -6.32 -3.30 -6.23
C CYS A 144 -6.43 -3.78 -4.77
N GLY A 145 -7.64 -4.05 -4.29
CA GLY A 145 -7.92 -4.54 -2.93
C GLY A 145 -7.55 -6.01 -2.69
N CYS A 146 -6.48 -6.49 -3.31
CA CYS A 146 -6.01 -7.87 -3.27
C CYS A 146 -4.99 -8.16 -2.16
N CYS A 147 -4.99 -7.39 -1.07
CA CYS A 147 -4.07 -7.59 0.06
C CYS A 147 -4.11 -9.03 0.62
N TRP A 148 -5.25 -9.70 0.50
CA TRP A 148 -5.45 -11.10 0.86
C TRP A 148 -4.56 -12.04 0.02
N ALA A 149 -4.48 -11.83 -1.29
CA ALA A 149 -3.66 -12.62 -2.21
C ALA A 149 -2.17 -12.47 -1.89
N PHE A 150 -1.69 -11.23 -1.69
CA PHE A 150 -0.31 -10.96 -1.26
C PHE A 150 0.02 -11.63 0.07
N SER A 151 -0.91 -11.60 1.03
CA SER A 151 -0.72 -12.26 2.33
C SER A 151 -0.60 -13.78 2.20
N ALA A 152 -1.47 -14.41 1.40
CA ALA A 152 -1.45 -15.85 1.18
C ALA A 152 -0.18 -16.28 0.43
N VAL A 153 0.17 -15.55 -0.64
CA VAL A 153 1.39 -15.79 -1.42
C VAL A 153 2.64 -15.70 -0.54
N ALA A 154 2.82 -14.63 0.23
CA ALA A 154 4.00 -14.47 1.07
C ALA A 154 4.14 -15.61 2.11
N ALA A 155 3.03 -16.11 2.65
CA ALA A 155 3.04 -17.28 3.53
C ALA A 155 3.49 -18.55 2.80
N MET A 156 2.97 -18.78 1.59
CA MET A 156 3.36 -19.93 0.75
C MET A 156 4.81 -19.88 0.29
N GLU A 157 5.32 -18.70 -0.08
CA GLU A 157 6.73 -18.47 -0.42
C GLU A 157 7.64 -18.83 0.77
N GLY A 158 7.29 -18.37 1.98
CA GLY A 158 8.02 -18.68 3.21
C GLY A 158 8.04 -20.17 3.52
N ILE A 159 6.89 -20.84 3.46
CA ILE A 159 6.79 -22.29 3.68
C ILE A 159 7.59 -23.06 2.60
N THR A 160 7.53 -22.60 1.34
CA THR A 160 8.28 -23.21 0.22
C THR A 160 9.78 -23.14 0.48
N GLN A 161 10.30 -21.98 0.92
CA GLN A 161 11.70 -21.85 1.33
C GLN A 161 12.05 -22.82 2.46
N LEU A 162 11.20 -22.93 3.49
CA LEU A 162 11.47 -23.79 4.65
C LEU A 162 11.45 -25.28 4.32
N LYS A 163 10.62 -25.69 3.36
CA LYS A 163 10.49 -27.10 2.96
C LYS A 163 11.52 -27.51 1.92
N THR A 164 11.85 -26.63 0.99
CA THR A 164 12.66 -26.98 -0.19
C THR A 164 14.05 -26.35 -0.20
N GLY A 165 14.28 -25.34 0.65
CA GLY A 165 15.48 -24.50 0.63
C GLY A 165 15.54 -23.51 -0.53
N LYS A 166 14.47 -23.37 -1.32
CA LYS A 166 14.39 -22.46 -2.48
C LYS A 166 13.33 -21.38 -2.27
N LEU A 167 13.76 -20.12 -2.36
CA LEU A 167 12.89 -18.97 -2.22
C LEU A 167 12.41 -18.62 -3.62
N ILE A 168 11.13 -18.87 -3.87
CA ILE A 168 10.50 -18.70 -5.17
C ILE A 168 9.44 -17.62 -5.00
N SER A 169 9.47 -16.60 -5.86
CA SER A 169 8.41 -15.60 -5.93
C SER A 169 7.19 -16.20 -6.65
N LEU A 170 6.06 -16.28 -5.98
CA LEU A 170 4.80 -16.83 -6.52
C LEU A 170 3.89 -15.70 -7.01
N SER A 171 2.94 -16.05 -7.88
CA SER A 171 2.03 -15.09 -8.52
C SER A 171 0.84 -14.74 -7.63
N GLU A 172 0.75 -13.47 -7.24
CA GLU A 172 -0.50 -12.93 -6.66
C GLU A 172 -1.60 -12.82 -7.72
N GLN A 173 -1.24 -12.57 -8.97
CA GLN A 173 -2.21 -12.37 -10.05
C GLN A 173 -3.03 -13.62 -10.34
N GLU A 174 -2.43 -14.80 -10.24
CA GLU A 174 -3.17 -16.05 -10.41
C GLU A 174 -4.29 -16.19 -9.36
N LEU A 175 -4.04 -15.81 -8.10
CA LEU A 175 -5.11 -15.77 -7.10
C LEU A 175 -6.17 -14.71 -7.46
N VAL A 176 -5.74 -13.51 -7.85
CA VAL A 176 -6.66 -12.42 -8.22
C VAL A 176 -7.59 -12.83 -9.37
N ASP A 177 -7.08 -13.55 -10.36
CA ASP A 177 -7.82 -13.91 -11.58
C ASP A 177 -8.59 -15.24 -11.48
N CYS A 178 -8.09 -16.20 -10.70
CA CYS A 178 -8.60 -17.58 -10.71
C CYS A 178 -9.31 -18.00 -9.42
N ASP A 179 -8.96 -17.40 -8.28
CA ASP A 179 -9.68 -17.63 -7.02
C ASP A 179 -10.84 -16.65 -6.89
N THR A 180 -11.85 -16.86 -7.75
CA THR A 180 -13.05 -16.01 -7.83
C THR A 180 -14.29 -16.74 -7.31
N SER A 181 -14.09 -17.80 -6.53
CA SER A 181 -15.17 -18.63 -5.98
C SER A 181 -15.45 -18.24 -4.53
N GLY A 182 -16.72 -18.27 -4.12
CA GLY A 182 -17.10 -17.91 -2.76
C GLY A 182 -16.97 -16.41 -2.47
N GLU A 183 -16.17 -16.06 -1.45
CA GLU A 183 -16.04 -14.70 -0.93
C GLU A 183 -14.97 -13.85 -1.66
N ASP A 184 -14.08 -14.52 -2.39
CA ASP A 184 -12.97 -13.88 -3.09
C ASP A 184 -13.44 -13.28 -4.42
N GLN A 185 -13.12 -12.01 -4.57
CA GLN A 185 -13.56 -11.16 -5.68
C GLN A 185 -12.37 -10.31 -6.12
N GLY A 186 -11.23 -10.94 -6.41
CA GLY A 186 -10.05 -10.28 -6.95
C GLY A 186 -9.65 -8.98 -6.22
N CYS A 187 -9.80 -7.85 -6.91
CA CYS A 187 -9.52 -6.51 -6.40
C CYS A 187 -10.61 -5.96 -5.47
N GLU A 188 -11.80 -6.54 -5.46
CA GLU A 188 -12.89 -6.18 -4.56
C GLU A 188 -12.82 -6.90 -3.20
N GLY A 189 -11.80 -7.75 -3.00
CA GLY A 189 -11.45 -8.29 -1.69
C GLY A 189 -11.58 -9.80 -1.57
N GLY A 190 -11.04 -10.34 -0.48
CA GLY A 190 -10.94 -11.78 -0.27
C GLY A 190 -10.36 -12.18 1.09
N LEU A 191 -10.09 -13.48 1.25
CA LEU A 191 -9.65 -14.18 2.44
C LEU A 191 -8.45 -15.09 2.15
N MET A 192 -7.45 -15.06 3.03
CA MET A 192 -6.25 -15.90 2.88
C MET A 192 -6.56 -17.40 2.99
N ASP A 193 -7.54 -17.78 3.80
CA ASP A 193 -7.90 -19.19 4.00
C ASP A 193 -8.48 -19.81 2.73
N ASN A 194 -9.36 -19.08 2.03
CA ASN A 194 -9.88 -19.51 0.73
C ASN A 194 -8.76 -19.58 -0.32
N ALA A 195 -7.84 -18.61 -0.31
CA ALA A 195 -6.65 -18.66 -1.16
C ALA A 195 -5.83 -19.94 -0.91
N PHE A 196 -5.66 -20.36 0.34
CA PHE A 196 -4.97 -21.62 0.64
C PHE A 196 -5.75 -22.84 0.13
N ASP A 197 -7.07 -22.86 0.24
CA ASP A 197 -7.93 -23.91 -0.31
C ASP A 197 -7.83 -23.97 -1.84
N PHE A 198 -7.85 -22.83 -2.52
CA PHE A 198 -7.61 -22.72 -3.95
C PHE A 198 -6.24 -23.30 -4.32
N ILE A 199 -5.17 -22.89 -3.63
CA ILE A 199 -3.79 -23.36 -3.90
C ILE A 199 -3.70 -24.87 -3.74
N GLN A 200 -4.38 -25.44 -2.74
CA GLN A 200 -4.42 -26.90 -2.55
C GLN A 200 -5.12 -27.60 -3.72
N GLN A 201 -6.27 -27.09 -4.17
CA GLN A 201 -7.05 -27.64 -5.28
C GLN A 201 -6.36 -27.46 -6.63
N ASN A 202 -5.70 -26.33 -6.85
CA ASN A 202 -4.92 -25.99 -8.04
C ASN A 202 -3.54 -26.69 -8.06
N HIS A 203 -3.18 -27.39 -6.98
CA HIS A 203 -1.88 -28.07 -6.81
C HIS A 203 -0.66 -27.12 -6.85
N GLY A 204 -0.84 -25.88 -6.39
CA GLY A 204 0.20 -24.86 -6.31
C GLY A 204 -0.20 -23.56 -6.99
N LEU A 205 0.81 -22.69 -7.16
CA LEU A 205 0.74 -21.45 -7.93
C LEU A 205 1.88 -21.40 -8.93
N SER A 206 1.65 -20.69 -10.01
CA SER A 206 2.64 -20.18 -10.94
C SER A 206 3.61 -19.22 -10.25
N THR A 207 4.76 -19.04 -10.87
CA THR A 207 5.75 -18.05 -10.39
C THR A 207 5.37 -16.66 -10.85
N GLU A 208 5.79 -15.65 -10.10
CA GLU A 208 5.62 -14.24 -10.49
C GLU A 208 6.22 -13.95 -11.89
N ALA A 209 7.31 -14.64 -12.26
CA ALA A 209 7.90 -14.49 -13.58
C ALA A 209 7.02 -15.04 -14.72
N ASN A 210 6.25 -16.09 -14.45
CA ASN A 210 5.40 -16.75 -15.45
C ASN A 210 4.00 -16.13 -15.54
N TYR A 211 3.49 -15.60 -14.42
CA TYR A 211 2.21 -14.90 -14.33
C TYR A 211 2.40 -13.62 -13.50
N PRO A 212 2.93 -12.54 -14.11
CA PRO A 212 3.29 -11.33 -13.37
C PRO A 212 2.09 -10.52 -12.91
N TYR A 213 2.22 -9.84 -11.78
CA TYR A 213 1.22 -8.94 -11.23
C TYR A 213 0.91 -7.75 -12.15
N GLN A 214 -0.38 -7.47 -12.33
CA GLN A 214 -0.88 -6.40 -13.21
C GLN A 214 -1.73 -5.36 -12.47
N GLY A 215 -2.12 -5.62 -11.22
CA GLY A 215 -2.82 -4.63 -10.40
C GLY A 215 -4.27 -4.36 -10.82
N ASN A 216 -4.86 -5.27 -11.57
CA ASN A 216 -6.27 -5.26 -11.97
C ASN A 216 -6.77 -6.70 -12.12
N GLU A 217 -8.09 -6.88 -12.04
CA GLU A 217 -8.72 -8.11 -12.48
C GLU A 217 -8.66 -8.16 -14.00
N PHE A 218 -8.05 -9.20 -14.56
CA PHE A 218 -8.33 -9.51 -15.95
C PHE A 218 -9.78 -10.00 -16.03
N GLN A 219 -10.64 -9.28 -16.74
CA GLN A 219 -11.74 -9.96 -17.41
C GLN A 219 -11.06 -11.01 -18.30
N LEU A 220 -11.23 -12.30 -17.96
CA LEU A 220 -10.69 -13.46 -18.68
C LEU A 220 -10.85 -13.27 -20.20
N GLN A 221 -9.87 -12.64 -20.82
CA GLN A 221 -9.83 -12.45 -22.25
C GLN A 221 -8.77 -13.42 -22.74
N GLU A 222 -9.15 -14.70 -22.80
CA GLU A 222 -8.69 -15.84 -23.62
C GLU A 222 -7.26 -15.86 -24.22
N VAL A 223 -6.30 -15.09 -23.71
CA VAL A 223 -5.01 -14.87 -24.37
C VAL A 223 -3.90 -15.13 -23.37
N LYS A 224 -3.73 -16.41 -23.01
CA LYS A 224 -2.44 -17.07 -22.65
C LYS A 224 -2.62 -18.51 -22.11
N LEU A 225 -3.81 -18.87 -21.63
CA LEU A 225 -4.09 -20.21 -21.10
C LEU A 225 -3.92 -21.33 -22.15
N GLU A 226 -4.22 -21.08 -23.43
CA GLU A 226 -3.98 -22.10 -24.47
C GLU A 226 -2.49 -22.34 -24.78
N HIS A 227 -1.63 -21.34 -24.61
CA HIS A 227 -0.20 -21.48 -24.97
C HIS A 227 0.66 -22.09 -23.84
N GLN A 228 0.27 -21.91 -22.56
CA GLN A 228 0.98 -22.51 -21.43
C GLN A 228 0.45 -23.90 -21.06
N ILE A 229 -0.86 -24.17 -21.16
CA ILE A 229 -1.41 -25.51 -20.90
C ILE A 229 -0.95 -26.51 -21.97
N HIS A 230 -0.78 -26.08 -23.22
CA HIS A 230 -0.22 -26.94 -24.28
C HIS A 230 1.26 -27.28 -24.03
N ASN A 231 2.05 -26.31 -23.56
CA ASN A 231 3.47 -26.55 -23.25
C ASN A 231 3.68 -27.38 -21.98
N LEU A 232 2.84 -27.23 -20.95
CA LEU A 232 2.92 -28.04 -19.72
C LEU A 232 2.46 -29.50 -19.94
N ARG A 233 1.42 -29.72 -20.76
CA ARG A 233 1.01 -31.09 -21.15
C ARG A 233 2.07 -31.80 -21.99
N ASN A 234 2.79 -31.08 -22.87
CA ASN A 234 3.88 -31.66 -23.66
C ASN A 234 5.14 -31.95 -22.83
N LEU A 235 5.41 -31.19 -21.76
CA LEU A 235 6.55 -31.41 -20.86
C LEU A 235 6.31 -32.55 -19.85
N GLN A 236 5.07 -32.82 -19.44
CA GLN A 236 4.75 -33.94 -18.54
C GLN A 236 4.59 -35.29 -19.27
N LEU A 237 4.25 -35.30 -20.57
CA LEU A 237 4.11 -36.55 -21.33
C LEU A 237 5.44 -37.11 -21.88
N HIS A 238 6.52 -36.32 -21.96
CA HIS A 238 7.83 -36.80 -22.45
C HIS A 238 8.77 -37.36 -21.37
N ASN A 239 8.43 -37.23 -20.07
CA ASN A 239 9.30 -37.69 -18.98
C ASN A 239 8.73 -38.85 -18.14
N TYR A 240 7.68 -39.54 -18.61
CA TYR A 240 7.15 -40.73 -17.94
C TYR A 240 7.02 -41.99 -18.80
N TYR A 241 7.54 -41.98 -20.04
CA TYR A 241 7.64 -43.19 -20.87
C TYR A 241 8.94 -43.24 -21.69
N SER A 242 10.10 -43.34 -21.03
CA SER A 242 11.28 -43.97 -21.62
C SER A 242 12.40 -44.15 -20.58
N LEU A 243 12.49 -45.41 -20.11
CA LEU A 243 13.55 -46.07 -19.32
C LEU A 243 13.72 -45.64 -17.85
#